data_AF-A0A9X9CGE9-F1
#
_entry.id   AF-A0A9X9CGE9-F1
#
_cell.length_a   1.000
_cell.length_b   1.000
_cell.length_c   1.000
_cell.angle_alpha   90.00
_cell.angle_beta   90.00
_cell.angle_gamma   90.00
#
_symmetry.space_group_name_H-M   'P 1'
#
loop_
_entity.id
_entity.type
_entity.pdbx_description
1 polymer ?
#
loop_
_entity_poly.entity_id
_entity_poly.type
_entity_poly.pdbx_seq_one_letter_code
_entity_poly.pdbx_strand_id
1 'polypeptide(L)' 'MHQNARGYVQDSFQSLQEAKHCLEESLQTVEKDFNRARIEQSLYAIEQAIQRCDYTVHILEQD' A
#
# COMPACT_ATOMS: atom_id res chain seq x y z
N MET A 1 23.74 2.72 9.71
CA MET A 1 22.75 3.34 10.62
C MET A 1 21.46 2.55 10.48
N HIS A 2 20.93 1.99 11.55
CA HIS A 2 19.60 1.36 11.51
C HIS A 2 18.54 2.47 11.42
N GLN A 3 17.57 2.31 10.51
CA GLN A 3 16.42 3.20 10.46
C GLN A 3 15.65 3.11 11.79
N ASN A 4 15.08 4.24 12.21
CA ASN A 4 14.14 4.24 13.32
C ASN A 4 12.79 3.68 12.85
N ALA A 5 11.89 3.39 13.81
CA ALA A 5 10.57 2.85 13.50
C ALA A 5 9.81 3.67 12.45
N ARG A 6 9.93 5.00 12.51
CA ARG A 6 9.36 5.93 11.52
C ARG A 6 9.89 5.68 10.11
N GLY A 7 11.20 5.51 9.95
CA GLY A 7 11.83 5.21 8.66
C GLY A 7 11.30 3.91 8.06
N TYR A 8 11.19 2.84 8.85
CA TYR A 8 10.62 1.57 8.36
C TYR A 8 9.14 1.69 7.98
N VAL A 9 8.36 2.48 8.72
CA VAL A 9 6.94 2.71 8.39
C VAL A 9 6.79 3.58 7.14
N GLN A 10 7.64 4.60 6.95
CA GLN A 10 7.67 5.41 5.73
C GLN A 10 8.07 4.59 4.50
N ASP A 11 9.09 3.74 4.60
CA ASP A 11 9.49 2.84 3.52
C ASP A 11 8.38 1.85 3.17
N SER A 12 7.68 1.33 4.19
CA SER A 12 6.53 0.45 3.99
C SER A 12 5.38 1.19 3.30
N PHE A 13 5.09 2.42 3.70
CA PHE A 13 4.09 3.27 3.07
C PHE A 13 4.39 3.53 1.59
N GLN A 14 5.64 3.86 1.27
CA GLN A 14 6.07 4.07 -0.12
C GLN A 14 5.96 2.78 -0.95
N SER A 15 6.42 1.65 -0.41
CA SER A 15 6.31 0.35 -1.07
C SER A 15 4.85 -0.05 -1.34
N LEU A 16 3.94 0.26 -0.41
CA LEU A 16 2.52 0.00 -0.59
C LEU A 16 1.89 0.91 -1.65
N GLN A 17 2.31 2.17 -1.76
CA GLN A 17 1.87 3.05 -2.84
C GLN A 17 2.35 2.56 -4.21
N GLU A 18 3.59 2.12 -4.33
CA GLU A 18 4.11 1.53 -5.57
C GLU A 18 3.33 0.25 -5.93
N ALA A 19 3.06 -0.61 -4.95
CA ALA A 19 2.27 -1.81 -5.16
C ALA A 19 0.82 -1.48 -5.58
N LYS A 20 0.20 -0.45 -5.00
CA LYS A 20 -1.11 0.06 -5.43
C LYS A 20 -1.08 0.45 -6.91
N HIS A 21 -0.12 1.29 -7.31
CA HIS A 21 0.01 1.75 -8.69
C HIS A 21 0.19 0.58 -9.67
N CYS A 22 1.02 -0.40 -9.33
CA CYS A 22 1.20 -1.62 -10.14
C CYS A 22 -0.11 -2.41 -10.31
N LEU A 23 -0.94 -2.50 -9.27
CA LEU A 23 -2.23 -3.18 -9.37
C LEU A 23 -3.26 -2.37 -10.17
N GLU A 24 -3.26 -1.04 -10.06
CA GLU A 24 -4.11 -0.16 -10.89
C GLU A 24 -3.79 -0.32 -12.38
N GLU A 25 -2.51 -0.35 -12.74
CA GLU A 25 -2.07 -0.64 -14.12
C GLU A 25 -2.45 -2.07 -14.54
N SER A 26 -2.37 -3.04 -13.62
CA SER A 26 -2.83 -4.41 -13.88
C SER A 26 -4.33 -4.48 -14.17
N LEU A 27 -5.17 -3.64 -13.55
CA LEU A 27 -6.61 -3.57 -13.84
C LEU A 27 -6.93 -3.04 -15.25
N GLN A 28 -6.04 -2.23 -15.83
CA GLN A 28 -6.23 -1.72 -17.18
C GLN A 28 -5.92 -2.78 -18.24
N THR A 29 -5.06 -3.75 -17.91
CA THR A 29 -4.60 -4.79 -18.85
C THR A 29 -5.35 -6.12 -18.69
N VAL A 30 -6.11 -6.30 -17.62
CA VAL A 30 -6.80 -7.56 -17.33
C VAL A 30 -8.06 -7.76 -18.19
N GLU A 31 -8.08 -8.84 -18.96
CA GLU A 31 -9.19 -9.19 -19.86
C GLU A 31 -10.27 -10.06 -19.18
N LYS A 32 -9.91 -10.81 -18.14
CA LYS A 32 -10.81 -11.75 -17.45
C LYS A 32 -11.41 -11.12 -16.19
N ASP A 33 -12.74 -11.06 -16.11
CA ASP A 33 -13.47 -10.47 -14.96
C ASP A 33 -13.12 -11.12 -13.61
N PHE A 34 -12.89 -12.43 -13.59
CA PHE A 34 -12.45 -13.11 -12.37
C PHE A 34 -11.09 -12.60 -11.87
N ASN A 35 -10.15 -12.35 -12.78
CA ASN A 35 -8.84 -11.81 -12.44
C ASN A 35 -8.96 -10.34 -12.02
N ARG A 36 -9.83 -9.56 -12.67
CA ARG A 36 -10.17 -8.19 -12.28
C ARG A 36 -10.62 -8.13 -10.81
N ALA A 37 -11.59 -8.96 -10.43
CA ALA A 37 -12.09 -9.03 -9.06
C ALA A 37 -10.99 -9.38 -8.03
N ARG A 38 -10.04 -10.26 -8.40
CA ARG A 38 -8.90 -10.60 -7.52
C ARG A 38 -7.93 -9.43 -7.35
N ILE A 39 -7.69 -8.67 -8.42
CA ILE A 39 -6.83 -7.47 -8.39
C ILE A 39 -7.51 -6.38 -7.56
N GLU A 40 -8.81 -6.15 -7.73
CA GLU A 40 -9.60 -5.21 -6.91
C GLU A 40 -9.57 -5.57 -5.42
N GLN A 41 -9.69 -6.87 -5.08
CA GLN A 41 -9.52 -7.34 -3.70
C GLN A 41 -8.13 -7.03 -3.14
N SER A 42 -7.10 -7.21 -3.96
CA SER A 42 -5.71 -6.91 -3.58
C SER A 42 -5.51 -5.40 -3.36
N LEU A 43 -6.08 -4.56 -4.24
CA LEU A 43 -6.09 -3.11 -4.09
C LEU A 43 -6.74 -2.67 -2.79
N TYR A 44 -7.92 -3.19 -2.48
CA TYR A 44 -8.62 -2.88 -1.25
C TYR A 44 -7.81 -3.24 0.02
N ALA A 45 -7.07 -4.34 -0.01
CA ALA A 45 -6.18 -4.72 1.09
C ALA A 45 -4.99 -3.74 1.22
N ILE A 46 -4.41 -3.31 0.10
CA ILE A 46 -3.31 -2.34 0.10
C ILE A 46 -3.77 -0.97 0.59
N GLU A 47 -4.95 -0.49 0.17
CA GLU A 47 -5.48 0.79 0.63
C GLU A 47 -5.67 0.83 2.15
N GLN A 48 -6.18 -0.26 2.73
CA GLN A 48 -6.26 -0.39 4.19
C GLN A 48 -4.88 -0.40 4.85
N ALA A 49 -3.89 -1.06 4.25
CA ALA A 49 -2.52 -1.06 4.76
C ALA A 49 -1.88 0.34 4.71
N ILE A 50 -2.07 1.08 3.62
CA ILE A 50 -1.63 2.47 3.45
C ILE A 50 -2.21 3.35 4.56
N GLN A 51 -3.53 3.28 4.79
CA GLN A 51 -4.18 4.05 5.85
C GLN A 51 -3.61 3.74 7.25
N ARG A 52 -3.31 2.47 7.54
CA ARG A 52 -2.69 2.06 8.81
C ARG A 52 -1.27 2.56 8.94
N CYS A 53 -0.47 2.51 7.87
CA CYS A 53 0.88 3.04 7.84
C CYS A 53 0.87 4.55 8.06
N ASP A 54 0.02 5.29 7.36
CA ASP A 54 -0.13 6.74 7.50
C ASP A 54 -0.49 7.14 8.94
N TYR A 55 -1.49 6.47 9.52
CA TYR A 55 -1.85 6.67 10.93
C TYR A 55 -0.70 6.35 11.89
N THR A 56 0.09 5.31 11.60
CA THR A 56 1.25 4.94 12.42
C THR A 56 2.36 5.98 12.32
N VAL A 57 2.62 6.53 11.12
CA VAL A 57 3.55 7.67 10.97
C VAL A 57 3.08 8.85 11.80
N HIS A 58 1.78 9.17 11.75
CA HIS A 58 1.23 10.29 12.52
C HIS A 58 1.42 10.13 14.03
N ILE A 59 1.18 8.93 14.58
CA ILE A 59 1.44 8.64 16.00
C ILE A 59 2.93 8.82 16.33
N LEU A 60 3.82 8.27 15.50
CA LEU A 60 5.26 8.34 15.70
C LEU A 60 5.85 9.75 15.53
N GLU A 61 5.09 10.70 14.97
CA GLU A 61 5.48 12.12 14.89
C GLU A 61 5.05 12.93 16.12
N GLN A 62 4.14 12.40 16.94
CA GLN A 62 3.64 13.05 18.16
C GLN A 62 4.40 12.61 19.44
N ASP A 63 5.12 11.49 19.39
CA ASP A 63 6.05 11.00 20.42
C ASP A 63 7.45 11.63 20.30
#